data_AF-A0A401U129-F1
#
_entry.id   AF-A0A401U129-F1
#
_cell.length_a   1.000
_cell.length_b   1.000
_cell.length_c   1.000
_cell.angle_alpha   90.00
_cell.angle_beta   90.00
_cell.angle_gamma   90.00
#
_symmetry.space_group_name_H-M   'P 1'
#
loop_
_entity.id
_entity.type
_entity.pdbx_description
1 polymer ?
#
loop_
_entity_poly.entity_id
_entity_poly.type
_entity_poly.pdbx_seq_one_letter_code
_entity_poly.pdbx_strand_id
1 'polypeptide(L)' 'MPSDKRKAYATNEQSRHAPKTLDQYKAAHGPGCGCCSSSSGKKKPARLMTKTKSGAKGFPTARPWMISH' A
#
# COMPACT_ATOMS: atom_id res chain seq x y z
N MET A 1 -24.04 10.17 19.20
CA MET A 1 -23.52 9.28 18.14
C MET A 1 -21.99 9.23 18.20
N PRO A 2 -21.36 8.03 18.23
CA PRO A 2 -19.90 7.86 18.15
C PRO A 2 -19.31 8.57 16.93
N SER A 3 -18.07 9.06 17.04
CA SER A 3 -17.38 9.81 15.97
C SER A 3 -17.26 9.01 14.67
N ASP A 4 -16.94 7.72 14.75
CA ASP A 4 -16.74 6.88 13.56
C ASP A 4 -18.05 6.64 12.82
N LYS A 5 -19.14 6.44 13.56
CA LYS A 5 -20.48 6.33 12.97
C LYS A 5 -20.87 7.62 12.24
N ARG A 6 -20.62 8.80 12.84
CA ARG A 6 -20.89 10.09 12.16
C ARG A 6 -20.09 10.25 10.86
N LYS A 7 -18.80 9.89 10.88
CA LYS A 7 -17.94 9.94 9.68
C LYS A 7 -18.43 8.98 8.58
N ALA A 8 -18.86 7.77 8.97
CA ALA A 8 -19.41 6.80 8.04
C ALA A 8 -20.68 7.33 7.37
N TYR A 9 -21.63 7.87 8.14
CA TYR A 9 -22.85 8.45 7.58
C TYR A 9 -22.55 9.64 6.64
N ALA A 10 -21.67 10.55 7.03
CA ALA A 10 -21.27 11.68 6.17
C ALA A 10 -20.61 11.22 4.86
N THR A 11 -19.78 10.18 4.91
CA THR A 11 -19.15 9.61 3.70
C THR A 11 -20.18 8.98 2.78
N ASN A 12 -21.17 8.27 3.35
CA ASN A 12 -22.25 7.65 2.61
C ASN A 12 -23.15 8.71 1.95
N GLU A 13 -23.51 9.76 2.67
CA GLU A 13 -24.29 10.88 2.15
C GLU A 13 -23.56 11.55 0.97
N GLN A 14 -22.27 11.87 1.13
CA GLN A 14 -21.46 12.45 0.06
C GLN A 14 -21.39 11.52 -1.15
N SER A 15 -21.20 10.21 -0.95
CA SER A 15 -21.07 9.25 -2.05
C SER A 15 -22.36 9.10 -2.86
N ARG A 16 -23.52 9.37 -2.25
CA ARG A 16 -24.83 9.33 -2.91
C ARG A 16 -25.12 10.59 -3.72
N HIS A 17 -24.74 11.76 -3.23
CA HIS A 17 -25.05 13.04 -3.87
C HIS A 17 -23.94 13.56 -4.79
N ALA A 18 -22.68 13.28 -4.47
CA ALA A 18 -21.50 13.76 -5.18
C ALA A 18 -20.37 12.71 -5.09
N PRO A 19 -20.49 11.56 -5.78
CA PRO A 19 -19.44 10.55 -5.80
C PRO A 19 -18.15 11.16 -6.34
N LYS A 20 -17.03 10.82 -5.70
CA LYS A 20 -15.74 11.37 -6.10
C LYS A 20 -15.33 10.86 -7.48
N THR A 21 -14.81 11.75 -8.31
CA THR A 21 -14.28 11.36 -9.62
C THR A 21 -12.90 10.71 -9.46
N LEU A 22 -12.45 9.96 -10.46
CA LEU A 22 -11.12 9.36 -10.45
C LEU A 22 -10.01 10.39 -10.20
N ASP A 23 -10.17 11.60 -10.73
CA ASP A 23 -9.23 12.69 -10.54
C ASP A 23 -9.12 13.13 -9.07
N GLN A 24 -10.25 13.20 -8.36
CA GLN A 24 -10.30 13.50 -6.94
C GLN A 24 -9.69 12.40 -6.06
N TYR A 25 -9.62 11.15 -6.56
CA TYR A 25 -8.94 10.06 -5.87
C TYR A 25 -7.43 10.04 -6.10
N LYS A 26 -6.91 10.62 -7.18
CA LYS A 26 -5.46 10.60 -7.50
C LYS A 26 -4.59 11.22 -6.41
N ALA A 27 -5.12 12.22 -5.68
CA ALA A 27 -4.40 12.90 -4.61
C ALA A 27 -4.49 12.19 -3.24
N ALA A 28 -5.32 11.16 -3.10
CA ALA A 28 -5.63 10.52 -1.81
C ALA A 28 -5.34 9.02 -1.86
N HIS A 29 -4.26 8.62 -1.19
CA HIS A 29 -4.01 7.21 -0.95
C HIS A 29 -4.76 6.74 0.30
N GLY A 30 -5.31 5.52 0.24
CA GLY A 30 -5.91 4.88 1.41
C GLY A 30 -4.89 4.68 2.54
N PRO A 31 -5.33 4.60 3.81
CA PRO A 31 -4.46 4.28 4.92
C PRO A 31 -3.71 2.96 4.66
N GLY A 32 -2.39 2.95 4.86
CA GLY A 32 -1.54 1.78 4.58
C GLY A 32 -1.03 1.65 3.14
N CYS A 33 -1.29 2.62 2.26
CA CYS A 33 -0.74 2.60 0.90
C CYS A 33 0.80 2.72 0.91
N GLY A 34 1.49 1.65 0.51
CA GLY A 34 2.96 1.61 0.44
C GLY A 34 3.56 2.53 -0.63
N CYS A 35 2.78 3.02 -1.59
CA CYS A 35 3.25 3.89 -2.67
C CYS A 35 3.66 5.28 -2.16
N CYS A 36 2.91 5.84 -1.20
CA CYS A 36 3.18 7.18 -0.66
C CYS A 36 3.94 7.22 0.67
N SER A 37 4.18 6.09 1.33
CA SER A 37 5.11 6.02 2.49
C SER A 37 6.58 6.33 2.14
N SER A 38 6.87 6.62 0.87
CA SER A 38 8.15 7.20 0.46
C SER A 38 8.36 8.64 0.97
N SER A 39 7.31 9.35 1.42
CA SER A 39 7.42 10.70 2.00
C SER A 39 8.02 10.74 3.42
N SER A 40 8.03 9.60 4.14
CA SER A 40 8.71 9.48 5.44
C SER A 40 10.16 9.00 5.33
N GLY A 41 10.75 8.96 4.12
CA GLY A 41 12.15 8.60 3.88
C GLY A 41 12.53 7.14 4.12
N LYS A 42 11.70 6.34 4.81
CA LYS A 42 11.95 4.92 5.05
C LYS A 42 11.31 4.07 3.94
N LYS A 43 11.98 3.98 2.80
CA LYS A 43 11.79 2.82 1.90
C LYS A 43 12.03 1.57 2.76
N LYS A 44 11.08 0.62 2.78
CA LYS A 44 11.38 -0.71 3.36
C LYS A 44 12.65 -1.21 2.65
N PRO A 45 13.71 -1.58 3.39
CA PRO A 45 14.93 -2.02 2.76
C PRO A 45 14.59 -3.20 1.85
N ALA A 46 15.07 -3.15 0.60
CA ALA A 46 14.97 -4.29 -0.28
C ALA A 46 15.56 -5.50 0.45
N ARG A 47 14.84 -6.63 0.44
CA ARG A 47 15.33 -7.86 1.05
C ARG A 47 16.71 -8.18 0.45
N LEU A 48 17.65 -8.62 1.27
CA LEU A 48 19.00 -8.99 0.83
C LEU A 48 18.92 -10.07 -0.25
N MET A 49 19.37 -9.74 -1.46
CA MET A 49 19.38 -10.61 -2.65
C MET A 49 20.79 -10.93 -3.07
N THR A 50 21.05 -12.20 -3.35
CA THR A 50 22.28 -12.64 -4.00
C THR A 50 21.99 -13.02 -5.45
N LYS A 51 22.99 -12.90 -6.33
CA LYS A 51 22.92 -13.39 -7.71
C LYS A 51 24.11 -14.31 -7.96
N THR A 52 23.86 -15.50 -8.51
CA THR A 52 24.92 -16.38 -8.98
C THR A 52 25.50 -15.87 -10.30
N LYS A 53 26.65 -16.40 -10.72
CA LYS A 53 27.24 -16.11 -12.04
C LYS A 53 26.31 -16.52 -13.20
N SER A 54 25.46 -17.52 -12.98
CA SER A 54 24.40 -17.95 -13.92
C SER A 54 23.13 -17.08 -13.88
N GLY A 55 23.05 -16.09 -12.99
CA GLY A 55 21.93 -15.15 -12.90
C GLY A 55 20.79 -15.58 -11.98
N ALA A 56 20.88 -16.75 -11.34
CA ALA A 56 19.88 -17.20 -10.37
C ALA A 56 19.84 -16.27 -9.15
N LYS A 57 18.63 -15.92 -8.69
CA LYS A 57 18.41 -15.04 -7.55
C LYS A 57 18.27 -15.87 -6.27
N GLY A 58 19.10 -15.58 -5.27
CA GLY A 58 19.06 -16.19 -3.94
C GLY A 58 18.53 -15.21 -2.90
N PHE A 59 17.70 -15.72 -2.00
CA PHE A 59 17.07 -14.95 -0.92
C PHE A 59 17.47 -15.59 0.43
N PRO A 60 18.69 -15.37 0.96
CA PRO A 60 19.22 -16.12 2.11
C PRO A 60 18.41 -15.95 3.41
N THR A 61 17.67 -14.85 3.52
CA THR A 61 16.80 -14.54 4.66
C THR A 61 15.34 -14.97 4.44
N ALA A 62 15.02 -15.57 3.29
CA ALA A 62 13.70 -16.11 2.99
C ALA A 62 13.73 -17.64 3.04
N ARG A 63 12.67 -18.24 3.57
CA ARG A 63 12.42 -19.68 3.44
C ARG A 63 11.91 -19.95 2.02
N PRO A 64 12.12 -21.15 1.45
CA PRO A 64 11.74 -21.44 0.06
C PRO A 64 10.27 -21.11 -0.27
N TRP A 65 9.34 -21.37 0.65
CA TRP A 65 7.91 -21.05 0.47
C TRP A 65 7.56 -19.55 0.55
N MET A 66 8.48 -18.70 1.03
CA MET A 66 8.32 -17.24 1.08
C MET A 66 8.76 -16.55 -0.22
N ILE A 67 9.48 -17.26 -1.09
CA ILE A 67 9.84 -16.80 -2.42
C ILE A 67 8.71 -17.28 -3.32
N SER A 68 8.08 -16.38 -4.08
CA SER A 68 6.97 -16.76 -4.96
C SER A 68 7.34 -17.98 -5.80
N HIS A 69 6.41 -18.93 -5.96
CA HIS A 69 6.50 -19.91 -7.03
C HIS A 69 6.49 -19.21 -8.39
#